data_AF-A0A7Z9IZM7-F1
#
_entry.id   AF-A0A7Z9IZM7-F1
#
_cell.length_a   1.000
_cell.length_b   1.000
_cell.length_c   1.000
_cell.angle_alpha   90.00
_cell.angle_beta   90.00
_cell.angle_gamma   90.00
#
_symmetry.space_group_name_H-M   'P 1'
#
loop_
_entity.id
_entity.type
_entity.pdbx_description
1 polymer ?
#
loop_
_entity_poly.entity_id
_entity_poly.type
_entity_poly.pdbx_seq_one_letter_code
_entity_poly.pdbx_strand_id
1 'polypeptide(L)' 'RKEISEIKVVATKMACAVLDRAIQVHGAAGVCDDFGLARAYAKSRSIRIADGPDEVHTNLIGRFELKKYD' A
#
# COMPACT_ATOMS: atom_id res chain seq x y z
N ARG A 1 -10.59 -6.62 13.89
CA ARG A 1 -9.92 -7.47 12.86
C ARG A 1 -10.18 -6.97 11.45
N LYS A 2 -11.44 -6.68 11.08
CA LYS A 2 -11.80 -6.05 9.81
C LYS A 2 -11.08 -4.72 9.57
N GLU A 3 -11.15 -3.80 10.52
CA GLU A 3 -10.51 -2.46 10.43
C GLU A 3 -8.99 -2.54 10.23
N ILE A 4 -8.32 -3.52 10.85
CA ILE A 4 -6.88 -3.73 10.70
C ILE A 4 -6.52 -4.13 9.26
N SER A 5 -7.33 -4.99 8.65
CA SER A 5 -7.16 -5.35 7.24
C SER A 5 -7.45 -4.15 6.32
N GLU A 6 -8.47 -3.36 6.64
CA GLU A 6 -8.84 -2.18 5.85
C GLU A 6 -7.75 -1.13 5.85
N ILE A 7 -7.27 -0.73 7.02
CA ILE A 7 -6.22 0.28 7.13
C ILE A 7 -4.96 -0.16 6.41
N LYS A 8 -4.60 -1.45 6.49
CA LYS A 8 -3.41 -1.98 5.83
C LYS A 8 -3.48 -1.88 4.31
N VAL A 9 -4.63 -2.22 3.71
CA VAL A 9 -4.84 -2.10 2.26
C VAL A 9 -4.82 -0.63 1.82
N VAL A 10 -5.52 0.24 2.54
CA VAL A 10 -5.63 1.66 2.16
C VAL A 10 -4.31 2.39 2.35
N ALA A 11 -3.68 2.26 3.52
CA ALA A 11 -2.46 2.99 3.86
C ALA A 11 -1.29 2.64 2.93
N THR A 12 -1.12 1.37 2.58
CA THR A 12 0.00 0.93 1.73
C THR A 12 -0.19 1.35 0.26
N LYS A 13 -1.41 1.29 -0.27
CA LYS A 13 -1.75 1.83 -1.61
C LYS A 13 -1.54 3.33 -1.68
N MET A 14 -2.00 4.06 -0.66
CA MET A 14 -1.86 5.51 -0.56
C MET A 14 -0.39 5.92 -0.45
N ALA A 15 0.42 5.22 0.35
CA ALA A 15 1.86 5.46 0.46
C ALA A 15 2.56 5.31 -0.90
N CYS A 16 2.30 4.22 -1.64
CA CYS A 16 2.83 4.06 -2.99
C CYS A 16 2.42 5.21 -3.92
N ALA A 17 1.15 5.63 -3.90
CA ALA A 17 0.66 6.70 -4.78
C ALA A 17 1.24 8.09 -4.42
N VAL A 18 1.52 8.37 -3.15
CA VAL A 18 2.20 9.60 -2.73
C VAL A 18 3.66 9.58 -3.17
N LEU A 19 4.35 8.46 -2.96
CA LEU A 19 5.76 8.31 -3.33
C LEU A 19 5.96 8.37 -4.84
N ASP A 20 5.09 7.75 -5.62
CA ASP A 20 5.12 7.82 -7.09
C ASP A 20 5.00 9.27 -7.59
N ARG A 21 4.04 10.03 -7.06
CA ARG A 21 3.92 11.46 -7.36
C ARG A 21 5.15 12.25 -6.95
N ALA A 22 5.75 11.94 -5.80
CA ALA A 22 6.98 12.60 -5.35
C ALA A 22 8.16 12.30 -6.28
N ILE A 23 8.33 11.04 -6.70
CA ILE A 23 9.34 10.63 -7.69
C ILE A 23 9.14 11.43 -8.98
N GLN A 24 7.90 11.49 -9.48
CA GLN A 24 7.58 12.18 -10.72
C GLN A 24 7.94 13.68 -10.70
N VAL A 25 7.67 14.37 -9.57
CA VAL A 25 8.01 15.80 -9.41
C VAL A 25 9.53 16.03 -9.38
N HIS A 26 10.31 15.07 -8.86
CA HIS A 26 11.78 15.16 -8.81
C HIS A 26 12.45 14.69 -10.12
N GLY A 27 11.69 14.20 -11.10
CA GLY A 27 12.22 13.67 -12.36
C GLY A 27 13.23 12.54 -12.14
N ALA A 28 14.32 12.52 -12.93
CA ALA A 28 15.36 11.50 -12.82
C ALA A 28 16.01 11.45 -11.43
N ALA A 29 16.10 12.59 -10.74
CA ALA A 29 16.65 12.63 -9.39
C ALA A 29 15.76 11.90 -8.38
N GLY A 30 14.45 11.78 -8.65
CA GLY A 30 13.51 11.01 -7.82
C GLY A 30 13.75 9.50 -7.83
N VAL A 31 14.47 8.98 -8.83
CA VAL A 31 14.88 7.57 -8.89
C VAL A 31 16.33 7.34 -8.46
N CYS A 32 17.07 8.40 -8.11
CA CYS A 32 18.41 8.32 -7.54
C CYS A 32 18.36 8.12 -6.02
N ASP A 33 19.53 7.83 -5.44
CA ASP A 33 19.67 7.66 -3.98
C ASP A 33 19.66 8.98 -3.21
N ASP A 34 19.69 10.12 -3.90
CA ASP A 34 19.78 11.48 -3.30
C ASP A 34 18.62 11.80 -2.35
N PHE A 35 17.39 11.41 -2.73
CA PHE A 35 16.17 11.72 -1.97
C PHE A 35 15.59 10.50 -1.23
N GLY A 36 16.12 9.30 -1.47
CA GLY A 36 15.62 8.05 -0.90
C GLY A 36 14.20 7.66 -1.34
N LEU A 37 13.60 8.37 -2.31
CA LEU A 37 12.23 8.15 -2.77
C LEU A 37 12.05 6.78 -3.43
N ALA A 38 12.98 6.36 -4.30
CA ALA A 38 12.96 5.05 -4.93
C ALA A 38 12.97 3.91 -3.90
N ARG A 39 13.84 4.00 -2.88
CA ARG A 39 13.92 3.02 -1.79
C ARG A 39 12.64 2.99 -0.96
N ALA A 40 12.07 4.16 -0.66
CA ALA A 40 10.80 4.25 0.06
C ALA A 40 9.63 3.65 -0.73
N TYR A 41 9.58 3.88 -2.05
CA TYR A 41 8.58 3.30 -2.94
C TYR A 41 8.69 1.78 -3.00
N ALA A 42 9.90 1.25 -3.19
CA ALA A 42 10.16 -0.18 -3.19
C ALA A 42 9.75 -0.83 -1.86
N LYS A 43 10.12 -0.22 -0.72
CA LYS A 43 9.70 -0.71 0.61
C LYS A 43 8.18 -0.72 0.76
N SER A 44 7.51 0.36 0.38
CA SER A 44 6.06 0.47 0.47
C SER A 44 5.36 -0.56 -0.41
N ARG A 45 5.91 -0.82 -1.61
CA ARG A 45 5.42 -1.87 -2.50
C ARG A 45 5.58 -3.26 -1.86
N SER A 46 6.69 -3.53 -1.19
CA SER A 46 6.89 -4.82 -0.50
C SER A 46 5.88 -5.04 0.64
N ILE A 47 5.50 -3.99 1.37
CA ILE A 47 4.52 -4.09 2.48
C ILE A 47 3.12 -4.49 1.98
N ARG A 48 2.77 -4.20 0.72
CA ARG A 48 1.52 -4.70 0.10
C ARG A 48 1.48 -6.22 -0.07
N ILE A 49 2.60 -6.91 0.11
CA ILE A 49 2.73 -8.37 0.08
C ILE A 49 2.94 -8.92 1.50
N ALA A 50 3.74 -8.21 2.30
CA ALA A 50 4.01 -8.58 3.69
C ALA A 50 2.71 -8.69 4.51
N ASP A 51 2.70 -9.61 5.48
CA ASP A 51 1.59 -9.90 6.38
C ASP A 51 0.24 -10.23 5.70
N GLY A 52 0.31 -10.71 4.46
CA GLY A 52 -0.81 -11.10 3.62
C GLY A 52 -0.99 -10.15 2.45
N PRO A 53 -1.04 -10.61 1.19
CA PRO A 53 -1.29 -9.73 0.06
C PRO A 53 -2.58 -8.91 0.19
N ASP A 54 -2.65 -7.75 -0.46
CA ASP A 54 -3.85 -6.88 -0.45
C ASP A 54 -5.13 -7.65 -0.81
N GLU A 55 -5.04 -8.61 -1.70
CA GLU A 55 -6.15 -9.45 -2.15
C GLU A 55 -6.68 -10.36 -1.03
N VAL A 56 -5.78 -10.87 -0.18
CA VAL A 56 -6.15 -11.67 1.00
C VAL A 56 -6.89 -10.80 2.01
N HIS A 57 -6.38 -9.59 2.27
CA HIS A 57 -7.08 -8.65 3.15
C HIS A 57 -8.43 -8.22 2.57
N THR A 58 -8.50 -7.93 1.28
CA THR A 58 -9.74 -7.52 0.59
C THR A 58 -10.79 -8.63 0.65
N ASN A 59 -10.40 -9.88 0.41
CA ASN A 59 -11.30 -11.04 0.55
C ASN A 59 -11.80 -11.17 2.00
N LEU A 60 -10.90 -11.08 2.99
CA LEU A 60 -11.28 -11.13 4.40
C LEU A 60 -12.28 -10.03 4.78
N ILE A 61 -12.07 -8.80 4.28
CA ILE A 61 -13.00 -7.68 4.47
C ILE A 61 -14.36 -8.01 3.84
N GLY A 62 -14.37 -8.51 2.60
CA GLY A 62 -15.59 -8.92 1.90
C GLY A 62 -16.39 -9.98 2.68
N ARG A 63 -15.71 -11.00 3.21
CA ARG A 63 -16.36 -12.02 4.06
C ARG A 63 -16.98 -11.42 5.33
N PHE A 64 -16.30 -10.46 5.96
CA PHE A 64 -16.85 -9.77 7.13
C PHE A 64 -18.01 -8.83 6.78
N GLU A 65 -18.01 -8.21 5.59
CA GLU A 65 -19.12 -7.39 5.12
C GLU A 65 -20.37 -8.23 4.82
N LEU A 66 -20.22 -9.34 4.09
CA LEU A 66 -21.34 -10.22 3.77
C LEU A 66 -22.01 -10.80 5.04
N LYS A 67 -21.20 -11.20 6.02
CA LYS A 67 -21.68 -11.74 7.31
C LYS A 67 -22.59 -10.76 8.09
N LYS A 68 -22.61 -9.47 7.76
CA LYS A 68 -23.54 -8.52 8.39
C LYS A 68 -24.99 -8.69 7.91
N TYR A 69 -25.17 -9.37 6.77
CA TYR A 69 -26.46 -9.54 6.09
C TYR A 69 -26.93 -11.00 6.07
N ASP A 70 -26.11 -11.93 6.55
CA ASP A 70 -26.48 -13.32 6.84
C ASP A 70 -27.13 -13.42 8.24
#